data_AF-A0A8T0GVP9-F1
#
_entry.id   AF-A0A8T0GVP9-F1
#
_cell.length_a   1.000
_cell.length_b   1.000
_cell.length_c   1.000
_cell.angle_alpha   90.00
_cell.angle_beta   90.00
_cell.angle_gamma   90.00
#
_symmetry.space_group_name_H-M   'P 1'
#
loop_
_entity.id
_entity.type
_entity.pdbx_description
1 polymer ?
#
loop_
_entity_poly.entity_id
_entity_poly.type
_entity_poly.pdbx_seq_one_letter_code
_entity_poly.pdbx_strand_id
1 'polypeptide(L)'
;MVVVGSRHVVTSSALPSKTKPLQHTQERQQQNGDARVAKDGFSVDMRELRTSSAVQERSLVTELKQMKEYVRVNKSSTTLKSPPTAYAFVYGTLKKGFSNYWLMEEVCATGHARFLGSARTKQKFPMVCGPYQVPFLIDIPSEGHHVRGELYEVDRVAIDRLDELEGVSKGNYVRRSVVLSDLQLQPSVEHEFTSPDLLAQAYFAAPSYASKIAEAPHIEAFTEKEMATYVRRKDRPQNRTFLQHIDHWIKTKESARSN
;
A
#
# COMPACT_ATOMS: atom_id res chain seq x y z
N MET A 1 47.36 -3.14 37.24
CA MET A 1 47.99 -1.84 36.91
C MET A 1 46.95 -1.03 36.14
N VAL A 2 46.12 -0.25 36.87
CA VAL A 2 45.91 1.23 36.77
C VAL A 2 45.46 1.67 35.36
N VAL A 3 44.37 2.39 35.10
CA VAL A 3 43.78 3.57 35.78
C VAL A 3 42.28 3.71 35.46
N VAL A 4 41.54 4.23 36.44
CA VAL A 4 40.13 4.64 36.48
C VAL A 4 39.99 6.13 36.14
N GLY A 5 38.87 6.55 35.53
CA GLY A 5 38.32 7.93 35.60
C GLY A 5 36.90 7.94 35.02
N SER A 6 35.76 8.28 35.65
CA SER A 6 35.31 9.14 36.76
C SER A 6 35.17 10.66 36.48
N ARG A 7 33.89 11.12 36.50
CA ARG A 7 33.32 12.45 36.93
C ARG A 7 33.42 13.64 35.95
N HIS A 8 32.51 14.64 35.85
CA HIS A 8 31.30 15.13 36.58
C HIS A 8 30.31 15.82 35.57
N VAL A 9 28.96 15.80 35.70
CA VAL A 9 27.94 16.55 36.52
C VAL A 9 27.84 18.10 36.30
N VAL A 10 26.59 18.61 36.11
CA VAL A 10 25.93 19.79 36.78
C VAL A 10 25.34 20.93 35.86
N THR A 11 23.98 21.00 35.77
CA THR A 11 23.03 22.19 35.79
C THR A 11 23.03 23.26 34.68
N SER A 12 22.05 24.17 34.49
CA SER A 12 20.64 24.48 34.88
C SER A 12 20.29 25.86 34.24
N SER A 13 19.00 26.27 34.31
CA SER A 13 18.38 27.60 34.10
C SER A 13 17.86 27.88 32.68
N ALA A 14 16.57 28.14 32.39
CA ALA A 14 15.41 28.80 33.02
C ALA A 14 15.29 30.32 32.78
N LEU A 15 14.44 30.70 31.80
CA LEU A 15 13.46 31.83 31.71
C LEU A 15 13.99 33.30 31.89
N PRO A 16 13.23 34.41 31.63
CA PRO A 16 11.78 34.56 31.38
C PRO A 16 11.30 35.61 30.32
N SER A 17 10.00 35.48 29.98
CA SER A 17 8.90 36.44 29.66
C SER A 17 9.09 37.96 29.43
N LYS A 18 8.18 38.55 28.61
CA LYS A 18 7.30 39.74 28.86
C LYS A 18 6.36 39.96 27.64
N THR A 19 5.02 39.82 27.71
CA THR A 19 3.93 40.81 28.06
C THR A 19 4.01 42.13 27.28
N LYS A 20 2.96 42.78 26.72
CA LYS A 20 1.48 42.76 26.86
C LYS A 20 0.85 43.61 25.69
N PRO A 21 -0.49 43.63 25.51
CA PRO A 21 -1.22 44.32 24.43
C PRO A 21 -1.84 45.68 24.87
N LEU A 22 -2.35 46.47 23.92
CA LEU A 22 -3.12 47.70 24.16
C LEU A 22 -4.38 47.78 23.26
N GLN A 23 -5.47 48.23 23.89
CA GLN A 23 -6.85 48.38 23.41
C GLN A 23 -7.17 49.85 23.04
N HIS A 24 -8.38 50.02 22.49
CA HIS A 24 -9.23 51.23 22.38
C HIS A 24 -8.82 52.25 21.29
N THR A 25 -9.75 52.90 20.57
CA THR A 25 -11.05 53.48 20.99
C THR A 25 -12.02 53.62 19.80
N GLN A 26 -13.33 53.62 20.09
CA GLN A 26 -14.43 54.06 19.23
C GLN A 26 -14.43 55.58 19.02
N GLU A 27 -15.01 56.08 17.93
CA GLU A 27 -15.81 57.31 17.96
C GLU A 27 -16.82 57.37 16.80
N ARG A 28 -18.07 57.70 17.16
CA ARG A 28 -19.18 58.06 16.26
C ARG A 28 -19.07 59.54 15.93
N GLN A 29 -19.58 59.99 14.78
CA GLN A 29 -20.43 61.19 14.72
C GLN A 29 -21.30 61.24 13.44
N GLN A 30 -22.53 61.70 13.66
CA GLN A 30 -23.61 62.02 12.72
C GLN A 30 -23.28 63.27 11.88
N GLN A 31 -23.93 63.41 10.71
CA GLN A 31 -24.81 64.56 10.41
C GLN A 31 -25.58 64.42 9.08
N ASN A 32 -26.81 64.95 9.10
CA ASN A 32 -27.82 65.02 8.03
C ASN A 32 -27.50 66.06 6.96
N GLY A 33 -28.13 65.95 5.78
CA GLY A 33 -28.30 67.06 4.84
C GLY A 33 -29.14 66.69 3.60
N ASP A 34 -30.32 67.30 3.50
CA ASP A 34 -31.30 67.25 2.40
C ASP A 34 -30.77 67.72 1.03
N ALA A 35 -31.28 67.14 -0.07
CA ALA A 35 -31.71 67.89 -1.26
C ALA A 35 -32.48 67.02 -2.27
N ARG A 36 -33.55 67.60 -2.82
CA ARG A 36 -34.50 67.05 -3.80
C ARG A 36 -33.95 67.13 -5.24
N VAL A 37 -34.40 66.22 -6.12
CA VAL A 37 -35.13 66.47 -7.41
C VAL A 37 -34.84 65.39 -8.47
N ALA A 38 -35.94 64.71 -8.85
CA ALA A 38 -36.31 64.03 -10.12
C ALA A 38 -35.28 63.24 -10.94
N LYS A 39 -35.61 61.97 -11.24
CA LYS A 39 -35.80 61.47 -12.62
C LYS A 39 -36.30 60.01 -12.66
N ASP A 40 -37.29 59.83 -13.54
CA ASP A 40 -37.58 58.67 -14.39
C ASP A 40 -37.74 57.27 -13.77
N GLY A 41 -38.92 56.71 -14.04
CA GLY A 41 -39.35 55.41 -13.57
C GLY A 41 -38.44 54.27 -14.03
N PHE A 42 -38.04 53.46 -13.06
CA PHE A 42 -37.59 52.09 -13.27
C PHE A 42 -38.33 51.21 -12.26
N SER A 43 -39.51 50.73 -12.65
CA SER A 43 -40.23 49.70 -11.89
C SER A 43 -39.50 48.38 -12.14
N VAL A 44 -38.53 48.04 -11.29
CA VAL A 44 -37.97 46.69 -11.29
C VAL A 44 -39.03 45.77 -10.70
N ASP A 45 -39.55 44.83 -11.50
CA ASP A 45 -40.50 43.83 -11.00
C ASP A 45 -39.78 42.93 -9.99
N MET A 46 -40.05 43.16 -8.71
CA MET A 46 -39.56 42.34 -7.60
C MET A 46 -39.95 40.87 -7.71
N ARG A 47 -40.94 40.51 -8.54
CA ARG A 47 -41.28 39.11 -8.85
C ARG A 47 -40.24 38.47 -9.76
N GLU A 48 -39.68 39.18 -10.74
CA GLU A 48 -38.63 38.67 -11.64
C GLU A 48 -37.27 38.51 -10.96
N LEU A 49 -36.92 39.43 -10.04
CA LEU A 49 -35.70 39.30 -9.23
C LEU A 49 -35.76 38.11 -8.26
N ARG A 50 -36.94 37.86 -7.65
CA ARG A 50 -37.14 36.71 -6.75
C ARG A 50 -37.17 35.38 -7.48
N THR A 51 -37.73 35.33 -8.68
CA THR A 51 -37.72 34.11 -9.51
C THR A 51 -36.32 33.82 -10.02
N SER A 52 -35.54 34.82 -10.44
CA SER A 52 -34.13 34.67 -10.83
C SER A 52 -33.27 34.11 -9.69
N SER A 53 -33.38 34.67 -8.48
CA SER A 53 -32.65 34.19 -7.30
C SER A 53 -33.02 32.75 -6.92
N ALA A 54 -34.32 32.40 -6.93
CA ALA A 54 -34.78 31.06 -6.60
C ALA A 54 -34.39 30.00 -7.66
N VAL A 55 -34.34 30.39 -8.94
CA VAL A 55 -33.84 29.53 -10.03
C VAL A 55 -32.34 29.30 -9.87
N GLN A 56 -31.58 30.33 -9.51
CA GLN A 56 -30.13 30.24 -9.32
C GLN A 56 -29.76 29.40 -8.08
N GLU A 57 -30.51 29.55 -6.97
CA GLU A 57 -30.37 28.68 -5.80
C GLU A 57 -30.70 27.22 -6.12
N ARG A 58 -31.76 26.95 -6.90
CA ARG A 58 -32.10 25.58 -7.32
C ARG A 58 -31.01 24.98 -8.23
N SER A 59 -30.39 25.79 -9.09
CA SER A 59 -29.26 25.38 -9.94
C SER A 59 -28.06 24.96 -9.08
N LEU A 60 -27.64 25.82 -8.14
CA LEU A 60 -26.50 25.56 -7.25
C LEU A 60 -26.75 24.36 -6.32
N VAL A 61 -27.98 24.18 -5.82
CA VAL A 61 -28.33 23.02 -5.00
C VAL A 61 -28.27 21.73 -5.81
N THR A 62 -28.63 21.78 -7.09
CA THR A 62 -28.55 20.62 -8.00
C THR A 62 -27.10 20.29 -8.34
N GLU A 63 -26.28 21.29 -8.63
CA GLU A 63 -24.82 21.13 -8.85
C GLU A 63 -24.12 20.62 -7.59
N LEU A 64 -24.44 21.14 -6.40
CA LEU A 64 -23.91 20.65 -5.14
C LEU A 64 -24.36 19.22 -4.83
N LYS A 65 -25.60 18.85 -5.19
CA LYS A 65 -26.09 17.48 -5.04
C LYS A 65 -25.40 16.54 -6.01
N GLN A 66 -25.17 16.98 -7.25
CA GLN A 66 -24.45 16.23 -8.27
C GLN A 66 -22.95 16.10 -7.94
N MET A 67 -22.32 17.14 -7.37
CA MET A 67 -20.96 17.08 -6.84
C MET A 67 -20.87 16.19 -5.60
N LYS A 68 -21.85 16.26 -4.67
CA LYS A 68 -21.89 15.37 -3.51
C LYS A 68 -22.14 13.92 -3.91
N GLU A 69 -22.96 13.68 -4.93
CA GLU A 69 -23.19 12.34 -5.47
C GLU A 69 -21.96 11.84 -6.23
N TYR A 70 -21.30 12.69 -7.02
CA TYR A 70 -20.02 12.39 -7.66
C TYR A 70 -18.93 12.06 -6.62
N VAL A 71 -18.82 12.83 -5.54
CA VAL A 71 -17.90 12.57 -4.42
C VAL A 71 -18.31 11.31 -3.63
N ARG A 72 -19.61 11.00 -3.54
CA ARG A 72 -20.14 9.80 -2.87
C ARG A 72 -19.90 8.53 -3.70
N VAL A 73 -19.99 8.63 -5.02
CA VAL A 73 -19.71 7.55 -5.98
C VAL A 73 -18.20 7.36 -6.16
N ASN A 74 -17.40 8.42 -6.11
CA ASN A 74 -15.93 8.37 -6.12
C ASN A 74 -15.30 8.16 -4.75
N LYS A 75 -16.08 7.74 -3.75
CA LYS A 75 -15.57 7.29 -2.46
C LYS A 75 -15.11 5.82 -2.49
N SER A 76 -14.63 5.33 -3.64
CA SER A 76 -13.58 4.30 -3.60
C SER A 76 -12.36 5.01 -3.04
N SER A 77 -11.98 4.66 -1.81
CA SER A 77 -10.88 5.33 -1.11
C SER A 77 -9.64 5.34 -2.00
N THR A 78 -9.28 6.49 -2.57
CA THR A 78 -8.06 6.67 -3.36
C THR A 78 -6.81 6.51 -2.50
N THR A 79 -7.00 6.55 -1.17
CA THR A 79 -5.97 6.46 -0.15
C THR A 79 -6.27 5.32 0.83
N LEU A 80 -5.21 4.72 1.38
CA LEU A 80 -5.32 3.71 2.43
C LEU A 80 -5.90 4.32 3.72
N LYS A 81 -6.50 3.49 4.58
CA LYS A 81 -7.02 3.89 5.90
C LYS A 81 -5.94 4.45 6.82
N SER A 82 -4.72 3.94 6.69
CA SER A 82 -3.54 4.42 7.38
C SER A 82 -2.47 4.78 6.34
N PRO A 83 -1.50 5.65 6.66
CA PRO A 83 -0.41 5.95 5.74
C PRO A 83 0.26 4.67 5.23
N PRO A 84 0.58 4.58 3.93
CA PRO A 84 1.37 3.49 3.39
C PRO A 84 2.67 3.31 4.17
N THR A 85 3.01 2.07 4.46
CA THR A 85 4.27 1.74 5.16
C THR A 85 5.27 1.06 4.24
N ALA A 86 4.80 0.44 3.15
CA ALA A 86 5.63 -0.21 2.16
C ALA A 86 4.87 -0.39 0.83
N TYR A 87 5.62 -0.72 -0.21
CA TYR A 87 5.08 -1.41 -1.37
C TYR A 87 5.31 -2.91 -1.21
N ALA A 88 4.31 -3.72 -1.50
CA ALA A 88 4.40 -5.18 -1.50
C ALA A 88 4.41 -5.72 -2.94
N PHE A 89 5.34 -6.62 -3.23
CA PHE A 89 5.44 -7.35 -4.48
C PHE A 89 5.05 -8.81 -4.25
N VAL A 90 3.94 -9.22 -4.86
CA VAL A 90 3.44 -10.60 -4.79
C VAL A 90 3.62 -11.30 -6.12
N TYR A 91 4.31 -12.45 -6.11
CA TYR A 91 4.70 -13.18 -7.32
C TYR A 91 4.03 -14.56 -7.47
N GLY A 92 3.44 -15.06 -6.37
CA GLY A 92 2.91 -16.42 -6.28
C GLY A 92 1.41 -16.47 -6.02
N THR A 93 1.01 -17.30 -5.05
CA THR A 93 -0.39 -17.63 -4.76
C THR A 93 -1.28 -16.47 -4.30
N LEU A 94 -0.69 -15.33 -3.91
CA LEU A 94 -1.37 -14.11 -3.51
C LEU A 94 -1.84 -13.24 -4.70
N LYS A 95 -1.34 -13.50 -5.92
CA LYS A 95 -1.76 -12.77 -7.12
C LYS A 95 -3.24 -13.02 -7.46
N LYS A 96 -3.86 -12.11 -8.23
CA LYS A 96 -5.24 -12.24 -8.71
C LYS A 96 -5.45 -13.58 -9.43
N GLY A 97 -6.58 -14.22 -9.14
CA GLY A 97 -6.94 -15.52 -9.72
C GLY A 97 -6.27 -16.74 -9.08
N PHE A 98 -5.40 -16.56 -8.07
CA PHE A 98 -4.73 -17.68 -7.40
C PHE A 98 -5.25 -17.94 -5.98
N SER A 99 -4.88 -19.10 -5.44
CA SER A 99 -5.50 -19.70 -4.24
C SER A 99 -5.52 -18.84 -2.97
N ASN A 100 -4.56 -17.93 -2.78
CA ASN A 100 -4.48 -17.06 -1.60
C ASN A 100 -4.86 -15.61 -1.89
N TYR A 101 -5.37 -15.30 -3.09
CA TYR A 101 -5.80 -13.95 -3.45
C TYR A 101 -6.87 -13.38 -2.51
N TRP A 102 -7.67 -14.23 -1.89
CA TRP A 102 -8.69 -13.83 -0.91
C TRP A 102 -8.14 -12.88 0.17
N LEU A 103 -6.87 -13.04 0.56
CA LEU A 103 -6.27 -12.14 1.55
C LEU A 103 -6.02 -10.76 0.96
N MET A 104 -5.49 -10.68 -0.26
CA MET A 104 -5.29 -9.40 -0.97
C MET A 104 -6.63 -8.71 -1.23
N GLU A 105 -7.65 -9.48 -1.61
CA GLU A 105 -9.02 -9.00 -1.78
C GLU A 105 -9.58 -8.44 -0.45
N GLU A 106 -9.41 -9.17 0.66
CA GLU A 106 -9.83 -8.73 2.00
C GLU A 106 -9.14 -7.42 2.40
N VAL A 107 -7.80 -7.34 2.31
CA VAL A 107 -7.06 -6.14 2.72
C VAL A 107 -7.31 -4.94 1.79
N CYS A 108 -7.61 -5.17 0.50
CA CYS A 108 -8.03 -4.11 -0.40
C CYS A 108 -9.44 -3.62 -0.09
N ALA A 109 -10.40 -4.53 0.09
CA ALA A 109 -11.79 -4.20 0.41
C ALA A 109 -11.92 -3.46 1.75
N THR A 110 -11.04 -3.78 2.70
CA THR A 110 -10.96 -3.11 4.00
C THR A 110 -10.08 -1.85 4.00
N GLY A 111 -9.50 -1.47 2.87
CA GLY A 111 -8.75 -0.21 2.71
C GLY A 111 -7.34 -0.21 3.32
N HIS A 112 -6.76 -1.39 3.57
CA HIS A 112 -5.40 -1.58 4.09
C HIS A 112 -4.36 -1.85 2.99
N ALA A 113 -4.81 -2.18 1.79
CA ALA A 113 -3.98 -2.33 0.60
C ALA A 113 -4.65 -1.70 -0.62
N ARG A 114 -3.83 -1.37 -1.63
CA ARG A 114 -4.27 -0.85 -2.91
C ARG A 114 -3.44 -1.46 -4.02
N PHE A 115 -4.10 -2.13 -4.97
CA PHE A 115 -3.43 -2.65 -6.15
C PHE A 115 -2.95 -1.49 -7.03
N LEU A 116 -1.68 -1.50 -7.43
CA LEU A 116 -1.10 -0.48 -8.29
C LEU A 116 -0.95 -0.94 -9.73
N GLY A 117 -0.59 -2.20 -9.94
CA GLY A 117 -0.24 -2.69 -11.28
C GLY A 117 0.57 -3.97 -11.26
N SER A 118 1.20 -4.27 -12.39
CA SER A 118 2.18 -5.35 -12.49
C SER A 118 3.60 -4.78 -12.57
N ALA A 119 4.58 -5.61 -12.21
CA ALA A 119 5.99 -5.27 -12.24
C ALA A 119 6.82 -6.55 -12.37
N ARG A 120 8.14 -6.39 -12.57
CA ARG A 120 9.09 -7.49 -12.44
C ARG A 120 10.27 -7.11 -11.56
N THR A 121 10.94 -8.10 -10.99
CA THR A 121 12.19 -7.86 -10.26
C THR A 121 13.25 -7.32 -11.22
N LYS A 122 13.94 -6.25 -10.82
CA LYS A 122 15.05 -5.68 -11.60
C LYS A 122 16.23 -6.64 -11.63
N GLN A 123 16.56 -7.25 -10.50
CA GLN A 123 17.52 -8.34 -10.45
C GLN A 123 16.86 -9.66 -10.84
N LYS A 124 17.66 -10.59 -11.37
CA LYS A 124 17.22 -11.97 -11.58
C LYS A 124 17.29 -12.73 -10.27
N PHE A 125 16.29 -13.56 -10.02
CA PHE A 125 16.26 -14.51 -8.90
C PHE A 125 15.76 -15.88 -9.39
N PRO A 126 16.24 -16.98 -8.78
CA PRO A 126 15.57 -18.27 -8.89
C PRO A 126 14.19 -18.17 -8.26
N MET A 127 13.17 -18.47 -9.04
CA MET A 127 11.83 -18.76 -8.54
C MET A 127 11.49 -20.18 -8.94
N VAL A 128 11.13 -21.00 -7.96
CA VAL A 128 10.89 -22.44 -8.15
C VAL A 128 9.56 -22.85 -7.57
N CYS A 129 9.03 -24.00 -8.00
CA CYS A 129 7.93 -24.67 -7.32
C CYS A 129 8.46 -25.87 -6.53
N GLY A 130 8.29 -25.81 -5.21
CA GLY A 130 8.67 -26.88 -4.29
C GLY A 130 7.54 -27.88 -4.04
N PRO A 131 7.46 -28.50 -2.85
CA PRO A 131 6.40 -29.45 -2.53
C PRO A 131 5.03 -28.81 -2.71
N TYR A 132 4.07 -29.60 -3.21
CA TYR A 132 2.69 -29.15 -3.44
C TYR A 132 2.55 -27.99 -4.44
N GLN A 133 3.56 -27.80 -5.30
CA GLN A 133 3.66 -26.72 -6.26
C GLN A 133 3.70 -25.32 -5.62
N VAL A 134 4.11 -25.22 -4.35
CA VAL A 134 4.26 -23.94 -3.66
C VAL A 134 5.38 -23.12 -4.32
N PRO A 135 5.12 -21.86 -4.72
CA PRO A 135 6.15 -21.00 -5.29
C PRO A 135 7.12 -20.47 -4.22
N PHE A 136 8.41 -20.47 -4.54
CA PHE A 136 9.48 -19.96 -3.69
C PHE A 136 10.38 -19.04 -4.50
N LEU A 137 10.50 -17.78 -4.08
CA LEU A 137 11.56 -16.87 -4.53
C LEU A 137 12.79 -17.08 -3.66
N ILE A 138 13.96 -17.25 -4.27
CA ILE A 138 15.19 -17.62 -3.57
C ILE A 138 16.19 -16.47 -3.69
N ASP A 139 16.82 -16.11 -2.57
CA ASP A 139 17.74 -14.98 -2.47
C ASP A 139 19.15 -15.35 -2.98
N ILE A 140 19.22 -15.66 -4.28
CA ILE A 140 20.46 -15.87 -5.04
C ILE A 140 20.41 -14.90 -6.22
N PRO A 141 20.83 -13.63 -6.02
CA PRO A 141 20.74 -12.63 -7.06
C PRO A 141 21.61 -13.00 -8.27
N SER A 142 21.14 -12.63 -9.45
CA SER A 142 21.79 -12.89 -10.76
C SER A 142 21.56 -14.28 -11.34
N GLU A 143 20.85 -15.16 -10.65
CA GLU A 143 20.38 -16.44 -11.19
C GLU A 143 18.89 -16.40 -11.55
N GLY A 144 18.43 -17.35 -12.37
CA GLY A 144 17.01 -17.46 -12.76
C GLY A 144 16.54 -16.33 -13.67
N HIS A 145 15.42 -15.69 -13.30
CA HIS A 145 14.67 -14.77 -14.17
C HIS A 145 14.32 -13.44 -13.48
N HIS A 146 13.93 -12.46 -14.29
CA HIS A 146 13.20 -11.29 -13.79
C HIS A 146 11.78 -11.71 -13.46
N VAL A 147 11.53 -11.98 -12.18
CA VAL A 147 10.30 -12.59 -11.71
C VAL A 147 9.15 -11.61 -11.86
N ARG A 148 8.05 -12.03 -12.50
CA ARG A 148 6.86 -11.21 -12.73
C ARG A 148 5.85 -11.35 -11.60
N GLY A 149 5.25 -10.24 -11.22
CA GLY A 149 4.26 -10.21 -10.16
C GLY A 149 3.38 -8.97 -10.17
N GLU A 150 2.65 -8.83 -9.08
CA GLU A 150 1.73 -7.72 -8.84
C GLU A 150 2.28 -6.81 -7.74
N LEU A 151 2.04 -5.52 -7.90
CA LEU A 151 2.48 -4.47 -7.00
C LEU A 151 1.29 -3.89 -6.25
N TYR A 152 1.43 -3.78 -4.94
CA TYR A 152 0.45 -3.19 -4.04
C TYR A 152 1.11 -2.14 -3.16
N GLU A 153 0.39 -1.06 -2.90
CA GLU A 153 0.66 -0.18 -1.76
C GLU A 153 -0.02 -0.77 -0.52
N VAL A 154 0.68 -0.83 0.60
CA VAL A 154 0.18 -1.51 1.81
C VAL A 154 0.49 -0.72 3.08
N ASP A 155 -0.47 -0.69 3.99
CA ASP A 155 -0.27 -0.19 5.35
C ASP A 155 0.24 -1.29 6.29
N ARG A 156 0.41 -0.93 7.58
CA ARG A 156 0.93 -1.86 8.58
C ARG A 156 0.04 -3.09 8.78
N VAL A 157 -1.28 -2.93 8.72
CA VAL A 157 -2.23 -4.02 8.93
C VAL A 157 -2.11 -5.04 7.81
N ALA A 158 -2.06 -4.58 6.56
CA ALA A 158 -1.86 -5.47 5.42
C ALA A 158 -0.51 -6.20 5.50
N ILE A 159 0.56 -5.50 5.87
CA ILE A 159 1.88 -6.10 6.06
C ILE A 159 1.90 -7.20 7.14
N ASP A 160 1.30 -6.94 8.30
CA ASP A 160 1.28 -7.92 9.40
C ASP A 160 0.46 -9.18 9.02
N ARG A 161 -0.64 -9.01 8.27
CA ARG A 161 -1.45 -10.13 7.74
C ARG A 161 -0.69 -10.97 6.72
N LEU A 162 0.11 -10.32 5.87
CA LEU A 162 0.97 -11.02 4.92
C LEU A 162 2.07 -11.81 5.64
N ASP A 163 2.69 -11.25 6.68
CA ASP A 163 3.68 -11.97 7.50
C ASP A 163 3.10 -13.22 8.17
N GLU A 164 1.88 -13.10 8.68
CA GLU A 164 1.15 -14.21 9.30
C GLU A 164 0.89 -15.32 8.27
N LEU A 165 0.35 -14.97 7.10
CA LEU A 165 0.08 -15.92 6.04
C LEU A 165 1.36 -16.60 5.56
N GLU A 166 2.42 -15.83 5.29
CA GLU A 166 3.69 -16.36 4.80
C GLU A 166 4.49 -17.06 5.90
N GLY A 167 4.03 -17.00 7.16
CA GLY A 167 4.63 -17.73 8.28
C GLY A 167 6.03 -17.24 8.60
N VAL A 168 6.24 -15.92 8.59
CA VAL A 168 7.56 -15.31 8.87
C VAL A 168 8.06 -15.68 10.26
N SER A 169 7.19 -15.61 11.27
CA SER A 169 7.53 -16.04 12.64
C SER A 169 7.78 -17.55 12.78
N LYS A 170 7.33 -18.35 11.80
CA LYS A 170 7.52 -19.81 11.75
C LYS A 170 8.76 -20.22 10.94
N GLY A 171 9.49 -19.25 10.38
CA GLY A 171 10.65 -19.50 9.53
C GLY A 171 10.29 -20.13 8.19
N ASN A 172 9.05 -19.96 7.72
CA ASN A 172 8.64 -20.42 6.39
C ASN A 172 9.24 -19.51 5.32
N TYR A 173 8.94 -18.22 5.36
CA TYR A 173 9.53 -17.22 4.47
C TYR A 173 10.18 -16.11 5.29
N VAL A 174 11.03 -15.31 4.64
CA VAL A 174 11.59 -14.07 5.18
C VAL A 174 11.21 -12.91 4.28
N ARG A 175 10.74 -11.81 4.85
CA ARG A 175 10.46 -10.60 4.07
C ARG A 175 11.76 -9.83 3.81
N ARG A 176 12.00 -9.45 2.55
CA ARG A 176 13.16 -8.67 2.12
C ARG A 176 12.78 -7.60 1.12
N SER A 177 13.60 -6.56 1.06
CA SER A 177 13.49 -5.54 0.02
C SER A 177 13.92 -6.09 -1.34
N VAL A 178 13.20 -5.70 -2.39
CA VAL A 178 13.51 -6.00 -3.79
C VAL A 178 13.30 -4.75 -4.63
N VAL A 179 14.18 -4.53 -5.60
CA VAL A 179 13.99 -3.47 -6.60
C VAL A 179 13.19 -4.03 -7.76
N LEU A 180 12.11 -3.34 -8.10
CA LEU A 180 11.24 -3.63 -9.23
C LEU A 180 11.56 -2.70 -10.40
N SER A 181 11.32 -3.18 -11.61
CA SER A 181 11.35 -2.41 -12.84
C SER A 181 10.15 -2.77 -13.72
N ASP A 182 10.04 -2.13 -14.89
CA ASP A 182 8.95 -2.35 -15.86
C ASP A 182 7.56 -2.23 -15.21
N LEU A 183 7.37 -1.16 -14.44
CA LEU A 183 6.11 -0.89 -13.74
C LEU A 183 5.00 -0.62 -14.77
N GLN A 184 3.96 -1.46 -14.78
CA GLN A 184 2.74 -1.28 -15.56
C GLN A 184 1.61 -0.93 -14.60
N LEU A 185 1.52 0.35 -14.25
CA LEU A 185 0.56 0.86 -13.29
C LEU A 185 -0.81 1.05 -13.93
N GLN A 186 -1.88 0.94 -13.12
CA GLN A 186 -3.21 1.29 -13.59
C GLN A 186 -3.32 2.79 -13.88
N PRO A 187 -4.09 3.22 -14.90
CA PRO A 187 -4.26 4.64 -15.23
C PRO A 187 -4.84 5.49 -14.08
N SER A 188 -5.58 4.87 -13.16
CA SER A 188 -6.18 5.50 -11.99
C SER A 188 -5.20 5.74 -10.84
N VAL A 189 -3.96 5.25 -10.96
CA VAL A 189 -2.92 5.45 -9.97
C VAL A 189 -2.17 6.72 -10.33
N GLU A 190 -2.55 7.83 -9.70
CA GLU A 190 -1.68 9.01 -9.67
C GLU A 190 -0.40 8.63 -8.92
N HIS A 191 0.75 8.83 -9.57
CA HIS A 191 2.02 8.51 -8.94
C HIS A 191 3.11 9.53 -9.28
N GLU A 192 3.84 9.97 -8.25
CA GLU A 192 5.02 10.82 -8.34
C GLU A 192 6.32 10.00 -8.53
N PHE A 193 6.29 8.89 -9.29
CA PHE A 193 7.45 8.00 -9.40
C PHE A 193 8.41 8.74 -10.32
N THR A 194 9.43 9.37 -9.74
CA THR A 194 10.47 10.04 -10.51
C THR A 194 11.46 9.03 -11.12
N SER A 195 11.47 7.81 -10.59
CA SER A 195 12.34 6.71 -11.00
C SER A 195 11.55 5.61 -11.72
N PRO A 196 12.11 5.00 -12.78
CA PRO A 196 11.53 3.81 -13.41
C PRO A 196 11.61 2.56 -12.52
N ASP A 197 12.43 2.62 -11.47
CA ASP A 197 12.63 1.56 -10.49
C ASP A 197 11.95 1.89 -9.16
N LEU A 198 11.42 0.86 -8.50
CA LEU A 198 10.74 0.98 -7.21
C LEU A 198 11.27 -0.03 -6.20
N LEU A 199 11.57 0.43 -4.98
CA LEU A 199 11.85 -0.47 -3.85
C LEU A 199 10.54 -1.00 -3.24
N ALA A 200 10.40 -2.31 -3.20
CA ALA A 200 9.25 -3.00 -2.61
C ALA A 200 9.71 -4.10 -1.64
N GLN A 201 8.77 -4.69 -0.91
CA GLN A 201 8.98 -5.86 -0.06
C GLN A 201 8.43 -7.11 -0.75
N ALA A 202 9.19 -8.20 -0.71
CA ALA A 202 8.77 -9.51 -1.18
C ALA A 202 9.15 -10.59 -0.16
N TYR A 203 8.48 -11.74 -0.23
CA TYR A 203 8.75 -12.88 0.64
C TYR A 203 9.70 -13.85 -0.05
N PHE A 204 10.84 -14.14 0.54
CA PHE A 204 11.83 -15.08 0.03
C PHE A 204 11.80 -16.36 0.87
N ALA A 205 12.15 -17.49 0.26
CA ALA A 205 12.34 -18.75 0.96
C ALA A 205 13.31 -18.56 2.15
N ALA A 206 13.00 -19.16 3.29
CA ALA A 206 13.86 -19.00 4.45
C ALA A 206 15.27 -19.58 4.20
N PRO A 207 16.34 -18.92 4.70
CA PRO A 207 17.72 -19.38 4.48
C PRO A 207 18.01 -20.80 4.97
N SER A 208 17.22 -21.32 5.91
CA SER A 208 17.35 -22.67 6.48
C SER A 208 17.18 -23.79 5.44
N TYR A 209 16.45 -23.52 4.33
CA TYR A 209 16.21 -24.52 3.29
C TYR A 209 16.37 -23.99 1.86
N ALA A 210 16.48 -22.66 1.67
CA ALA A 210 16.46 -22.01 0.36
C ALA A 210 17.46 -22.60 -0.66
N SER A 211 18.72 -22.80 -0.27
CA SER A 211 19.76 -23.35 -1.15
C SER A 211 19.46 -24.77 -1.62
N LYS A 212 18.82 -25.59 -0.77
CA LYS A 212 18.52 -27.00 -1.05
C LYS A 212 17.40 -27.18 -2.09
N ILE A 213 16.57 -26.15 -2.28
CA ILE A 213 15.47 -26.19 -3.26
C ILE A 213 15.78 -25.40 -4.54
N ALA A 214 16.92 -24.69 -4.57
CA ALA A 214 17.28 -23.76 -5.65
C ALA A 214 17.54 -24.43 -7.00
N GLU A 215 17.89 -25.71 -7.00
CA GLU A 215 18.17 -26.48 -8.21
C GLU A 215 16.92 -26.99 -8.93
N ALA A 216 15.73 -26.80 -8.36
CA ALA A 216 14.49 -27.08 -9.07
C ALA A 216 14.34 -26.15 -10.28
N PRO A 217 13.54 -26.52 -11.30
CA PRO A 217 13.38 -25.69 -12.49
C PRO A 217 12.93 -24.26 -12.17
N HIS A 218 13.65 -23.28 -12.71
CA HIS A 218 13.33 -21.87 -12.53
C HIS A 218 12.16 -21.48 -13.43
N ILE A 219 11.24 -20.68 -12.90
CA ILE A 219 10.10 -20.12 -13.63
C ILE A 219 10.14 -18.60 -13.55
N GLU A 220 9.72 -17.91 -14.61
CA GLU A 220 9.64 -16.45 -14.62
C GLU A 220 8.39 -15.90 -13.92
N ALA A 221 7.35 -16.71 -13.80
CA ALA A 221 6.07 -16.34 -13.20
C ALA A 221 5.34 -17.59 -12.71
N PHE A 222 4.64 -17.48 -11.58
CA PHE A 222 3.62 -18.47 -11.21
C PHE A 222 2.37 -18.26 -12.07
N THR A 223 1.99 -19.26 -12.86
CA THR A 223 0.86 -19.17 -13.81
C THR A 223 -0.20 -20.22 -13.52
N GLU A 224 -1.25 -20.25 -14.35
CA GLU A 224 -2.28 -21.29 -14.31
C GLU A 224 -1.71 -22.70 -14.45
N LYS A 225 -0.59 -22.86 -15.18
CA LYS A 225 0.10 -24.14 -15.36
C LYS A 225 0.55 -24.71 -14.01
N GLU A 226 1.21 -23.90 -13.18
CA GLU A 226 1.62 -24.31 -11.84
C GLU A 226 0.42 -24.38 -10.90
N MET A 227 -0.56 -23.48 -11.03
CA MET A 227 -1.77 -23.53 -10.21
C MET A 227 -2.58 -24.83 -10.42
N ALA A 228 -2.56 -25.41 -11.63
CA ALA A 228 -3.30 -26.62 -11.97
C ALA A 228 -2.91 -27.84 -11.10
N THR A 229 -1.67 -27.89 -10.61
CA THR A 229 -1.17 -28.97 -9.74
C THR A 229 -0.89 -28.51 -8.31
N TYR A 230 -1.32 -27.29 -7.96
CA TYR A 230 -1.14 -26.73 -6.62
C TYR A 230 -2.08 -27.36 -5.60
N VAL A 231 -1.51 -27.82 -4.48
CA VAL A 231 -2.28 -28.37 -3.35
C VAL A 231 -2.40 -27.31 -2.26
N ARG A 232 -3.64 -26.89 -1.97
CA ARG A 232 -3.93 -25.88 -0.93
C ARG A 232 -3.51 -26.39 0.45
N ARG A 233 -3.17 -25.46 1.35
CA ARG A 233 -2.68 -25.78 2.70
C ARG A 233 -3.59 -26.74 3.48
N LYS A 234 -4.91 -26.54 3.40
CA LYS A 234 -5.91 -27.40 4.05
C LYS A 234 -5.98 -28.83 3.49
N ASP A 235 -5.54 -29.03 2.25
CA ASP A 235 -5.61 -30.30 1.52
C ASP A 235 -4.27 -31.07 1.61
N ARG A 236 -3.24 -30.51 2.28
CA ARG A 236 -1.95 -31.17 2.52
C ARG A 236 -2.04 -32.14 3.69
N PRO A 237 -1.11 -33.11 3.83
CA PRO A 237 -1.04 -33.92 5.04
C PRO A 237 -0.82 -33.05 6.27
N GLN A 238 -1.72 -33.14 7.24
CA GLN A 238 -1.74 -32.27 8.44
C GLN A 238 -0.84 -32.79 9.57
N ASN A 239 -0.25 -33.97 9.42
CA ASN A 239 0.67 -34.58 10.38
C ASN A 239 2.10 -34.02 10.33
N ARG A 240 2.35 -32.99 9.50
CA ARG A 240 3.67 -32.38 9.31
C ARG A 240 3.55 -30.86 9.23
N THR A 241 4.56 -30.17 9.77
CA THR A 241 4.73 -28.74 9.59
C THR A 241 5.15 -28.41 8.14
N PHE A 242 5.07 -27.13 7.77
CA PHE A 242 5.54 -26.67 6.46
C PHE A 242 7.01 -27.02 6.21
N LEU A 243 7.88 -26.80 7.19
CA LEU A 243 9.31 -27.13 7.08
C LEU A 243 9.54 -28.64 6.96
N GLN A 244 8.78 -29.45 7.70
CA GLN A 244 8.88 -30.92 7.57
C GLN A 244 8.45 -31.42 6.19
N HIS A 245 7.48 -30.76 5.54
CA HIS A 245 7.11 -31.04 4.16
C HIS A 245 8.24 -30.70 3.17
N ILE A 246 8.94 -29.58 3.39
CA ILE A 246 10.10 -29.19 2.59
C ILE A 246 11.24 -30.18 2.76
N ASP A 247 11.61 -30.51 4.00
CA ASP A 247 12.68 -31.47 4.30
C ASP A 247 12.41 -32.84 3.68
N HIS A 248 11.17 -33.31 3.74
CA HIS A 248 10.78 -34.57 3.12
C HIS A 248 10.91 -34.51 1.59
N TRP A 249 10.52 -33.40 0.97
CA TRP A 249 10.63 -33.21 -0.47
C TRP A 249 12.09 -33.16 -0.94
N ILE A 250 12.96 -32.45 -0.21
CA ILE A 250 14.40 -32.40 -0.48
C ILE A 250 14.99 -33.82 -0.44
N LYS A 251 14.73 -34.58 0.62
CA LYS A 251 15.22 -35.96 0.77
C LYS A 251 14.77 -36.86 -0.38
N THR A 252 13.51 -36.76 -0.79
CA THR A 252 12.98 -37.54 -1.93
C THR A 252 13.70 -37.18 -3.25
N LYS A 253 14.04 -35.90 -3.45
CA LYS A 253 14.79 -35.45 -4.64
C LYS A 253 16.25 -35.90 -4.62
N GLU A 254 16.90 -35.88 -3.47
CA GLU A 254 18.26 -36.40 -3.30
C GLU A 254 18.33 -37.89 -3.60
N SER A 255 17.44 -38.70 -3.02
CA SER A 255 17.38 -40.15 -3.29
C SER A 255 17.12 -40.47 -4.76
N ALA A 256 16.34 -39.64 -5.46
CA ALA A 256 16.06 -39.82 -6.89
C ALA A 256 17.25 -39.45 -7.80
N ARG A 257 18.27 -38.75 -7.28
CA ARG A 257 19.50 -38.40 -8.02
C ARG A 257 20.64 -39.37 -7.75
N SER A 258 20.60 -40.08 -6.63
CA SER A 258 21.58 -41.09 -6.26
C SER A 258 21.31 -42.48 -6.85
N ASN A 259 20.14 -42.67 -7.48
CA ASN A 259 19.74 -43.88 -8.20
C ASN A 259 19.74 -43.64 -9.71
#